data_AF-A0A1Q7IIQ8-F1
#
_entry.id   AF-A0A1Q7IIQ8-F1
#
_cell.length_a   1.000
_cell.length_b   1.000
_cell.length_c   1.000
_cell.angle_alpha   90.00
_cell.angle_beta   90.00
_cell.angle_gamma   90.00
#
_symmetry.space_group_name_H-M   'P 1'
#
loop_
_entity.id
_entity.type
_entity.pdbx_description
1 polymer ?
#
loop_
_entity_poly.entity_id
_entity_poly.type
_entity_poly.pdbx_seq_one_letter_code
_entity_poly.pdbx_strand_id
1 'polypeptide(L)'
;MNLTEEMTVFQNTLLTDDPLVLKSRGVSLAQAAGDLVLLLNRRFVITTSWFWKQVFECTTRPVDLQEIVEVLMGVRPSSREQLRRSADKLYSEMMEIVAASGVSLEARDLIV
;
A
#
# COMPACT_ATOMS: atom_id res chain seq x y z
N MET A 1 -8.67 -0.05 6.19
CA MET A 1 -7.62 -0.63 7.05
C MET A 1 -6.39 0.26 6.94
N ASN A 2 -5.53 0.32 7.97
CA ASN A 2 -4.37 1.21 8.02
C ASN A 2 -3.19 0.60 7.22
N LEU A 3 -2.47 1.41 6.45
CA LEU A 3 -1.30 0.99 5.67
C LEU A 3 -0.25 0.23 6.50
N THR A 4 0.03 0.67 7.73
CA THR A 4 1.03 0.03 8.60
C THR A 4 0.59 -1.36 9.06
N GLU A 5 -0.68 -1.49 9.43
CA GLU A 5 -1.26 -2.77 9.82
C GLU A 5 -1.24 -3.76 8.63
N GLU A 6 -1.69 -3.31 7.46
CA GLU A 6 -1.68 -4.14 6.25
C GLU A 6 -0.26 -4.58 5.87
N MET A 7 0.74 -3.73 6.06
CA MET A 7 2.14 -4.09 5.79
C MET A 7 2.60 -5.22 6.71
N THR A 8 2.32 -5.13 8.02
CA THR A 8 2.66 -6.20 8.97
C THR A 8 1.93 -7.51 8.63
N VAL A 9 0.64 -7.43 8.31
CA VAL A 9 -0.15 -8.62 7.92
C VAL A 9 0.38 -9.24 6.63
N PHE A 10 0.77 -8.43 5.64
CA PHE A 10 1.37 -8.90 4.40
C PHE A 10 2.70 -9.61 4.65
N GLN A 11 3.59 -9.02 5.46
CA GLN A 11 4.87 -9.63 5.85
C GLN A 11 4.67 -10.97 6.57
N ASN A 12 3.72 -11.06 7.50
CA ASN A 12 3.39 -12.32 8.15
C ASN A 12 2.87 -13.37 7.15
N THR A 13 2.06 -12.94 6.18
CA THR A 13 1.51 -13.83 5.17
C THR A 13 2.59 -14.36 4.20
N LEU A 14 3.63 -13.57 3.91
CA LEU A 14 4.78 -14.05 3.13
C LEU A 14 5.50 -15.25 3.76
N LEU A 15 5.39 -15.42 5.08
CA LEU A 15 5.96 -16.55 5.81
C LEU A 15 5.07 -17.81 5.73
N THR A 16 3.84 -17.66 5.24
CA THR A 16 2.89 -18.77 5.06
C THR A 16 2.95 -19.29 3.62
N ASP A 17 2.64 -20.57 3.42
CA ASP A 17 2.61 -21.17 2.08
C ASP A 17 1.23 -21.07 1.40
N ASP A 18 0.44 -20.03 1.73
CA ASP A 18 -0.89 -19.81 1.15
C ASP A 18 -0.87 -18.69 0.09
N PRO A 19 -0.83 -19.04 -1.21
CA PRO A 19 -0.78 -18.06 -2.29
C PRO A 19 -2.10 -17.27 -2.45
N LEU A 20 -3.24 -17.83 -2.06
CA LEU A 20 -4.53 -17.15 -2.17
C LEU A 20 -4.64 -16.05 -1.11
N VAL A 21 -4.26 -16.36 0.13
CA VAL A 21 -4.22 -15.38 1.21
C VAL A 21 -3.18 -14.32 0.91
N LEU A 22 -1.99 -14.68 0.39
CA LEU A 22 -0.97 -13.71 0.00
C LEU A 22 -1.48 -12.73 -1.05
N LYS A 23 -2.19 -13.22 -2.08
CA LYS A 23 -2.82 -12.35 -3.07
C LYS A 23 -3.87 -11.42 -2.45
N SER A 24 -4.73 -11.95 -1.59
CA SER A 24 -5.74 -11.14 -0.90
C SER A 24 -5.10 -10.03 -0.07
N ARG A 25 -3.99 -10.31 0.63
CA ARG A 25 -3.27 -9.33 1.43
C ARG A 25 -2.53 -8.30 0.58
N GLY A 26 -2.00 -8.70 -0.58
CA GLY A 26 -1.42 -7.77 -1.54
C GLY A 26 -2.44 -6.74 -2.03
N VAL A 27 -3.68 -7.18 -2.32
CA VAL A 27 -4.78 -6.28 -2.67
C VAL A 27 -5.14 -5.34 -1.52
N SER A 28 -5.24 -5.84 -0.28
CA SER A 28 -5.54 -5.00 0.89
C SER A 28 -4.46 -3.95 1.15
N LEU A 29 -3.18 -4.32 1.05
CA LEU A 29 -2.05 -3.40 1.18
C LEU A 29 -2.07 -2.31 0.10
N ALA A 30 -2.29 -2.70 -1.16
CA ALA A 30 -2.42 -1.76 -2.26
C ALA A 30 -3.59 -0.78 -2.02
N GLN A 31 -4.75 -1.30 -1.63
CA GLN A 31 -5.94 -0.47 -1.36
C GLN A 31 -5.66 0.55 -0.25
N ALA A 32 -5.05 0.14 0.85
CA ALA A 32 -4.69 1.04 1.96
C ALA A 32 -3.73 2.15 1.52
N ALA A 33 -2.77 1.84 0.65
CA ALA A 33 -1.89 2.86 0.05
C ALA A 33 -2.66 3.81 -0.87
N GLY A 34 -3.57 3.30 -1.69
CA GLY A 34 -4.44 4.11 -2.56
C GLY A 34 -5.33 5.08 -1.77
N ASP A 35 -5.93 4.60 -0.68
CA ASP A 35 -6.74 5.42 0.23
C ASP A 35 -5.89 6.56 0.83
N LEU A 36 -4.65 6.27 1.23
CA LEU A 36 -3.73 7.26 1.76
C LEU A 36 -3.30 8.28 0.70
N VAL A 37 -3.04 7.86 -0.54
CA VAL A 37 -2.76 8.78 -1.66
C VAL A 37 -3.93 9.74 -1.86
N LEU A 38 -5.17 9.25 -1.88
CA LEU A 38 -6.35 10.10 -2.02
C LEU A 38 -6.47 11.11 -0.87
N LEU A 39 -6.22 10.66 0.37
CA LEU A 39 -6.21 11.53 1.54
C LEU A 39 -5.17 12.64 1.44
N LEU A 40 -3.92 12.31 1.10
CA LEU A 40 -2.82 13.26 0.95
C LEU A 40 -3.09 14.31 -0.15
N ASN A 41 -3.85 13.93 -1.18
CA ASN A 41 -4.27 14.83 -2.26
C ASN A 41 -5.62 15.50 -2.00
N ARG A 42 -6.25 15.28 -0.82
CA ARG A 42 -7.57 15.80 -0.44
C ARG A 42 -8.65 15.48 -1.47
N ARG A 43 -8.61 14.28 -2.04
CA ARG A 43 -9.56 13.81 -3.05
C ARG A 43 -10.50 12.76 -2.47
N PHE A 44 -11.77 12.86 -2.85
CA PHE A 44 -12.77 11.83 -2.60
C PHE A 44 -12.88 10.87 -3.79
N VAL A 45 -13.18 9.61 -3.50
CA VAL A 45 -13.55 8.63 -4.54
C VAL A 45 -14.90 9.02 -5.10
N ILE A 46 -14.99 9.19 -6.42
CA ILE A 46 -16.25 9.53 -7.09
C ILE A 46 -17.04 8.24 -7.35
N THR A 47 -16.36 7.20 -7.85
CA THR A 47 -16.91 5.88 -8.09
C THR A 47 -15.83 4.83 -7.87
N THR A 48 -16.20 3.68 -7.29
CA THR A 48 -15.28 2.57 -7.04
C THR A 48 -14.64 2.03 -8.31
N SER A 49 -15.35 2.09 -9.45
CA SER A 49 -14.82 1.68 -10.76
C SER A 49 -13.68 2.57 -11.26
N TRP A 50 -13.54 3.79 -10.76
CA TRP A 50 -12.47 4.73 -11.14
C TRP A 50 -11.41 4.89 -10.05
N PHE A 51 -11.49 4.10 -8.97
CA PHE A 51 -10.59 4.22 -7.82
C PHE A 51 -9.12 4.34 -8.23
N TRP A 52 -8.60 3.34 -8.96
CA TRP A 52 -7.20 3.31 -9.37
C TRP A 52 -6.84 4.41 -10.35
N LYS A 53 -7.75 4.76 -11.27
CA LYS A 53 -7.56 5.90 -12.17
C LYS A 53 -7.36 7.20 -11.38
N GLN A 54 -8.23 7.47 -10.41
CA GLN A 54 -8.13 8.66 -9.56
C GLN A 54 -6.85 8.68 -8.71
N VAL A 55 -6.45 7.53 -8.17
CA VAL A 55 -5.19 7.36 -7.41
C VAL A 55 -3.98 7.67 -8.29
N PHE A 56 -3.92 7.14 -9.50
CA PHE A 56 -2.79 7.36 -10.42
C PHE A 56 -2.74 8.77 -11.01
N GLU A 57 -3.85 9.50 -11.03
CA GLU A 57 -3.91 10.91 -11.44
C GLU A 57 -3.51 11.89 -10.31
N CYS A 58 -3.24 11.39 -9.10
CA CYS A 58 -2.79 12.23 -7.99
C CYS A 58 -1.34 12.69 -8.17
N THR A 59 -1.02 13.88 -7.65
CA THR A 59 0.33 14.47 -7.72
C THR A 59 1.21 13.95 -6.61
N THR A 60 0.69 13.86 -5.38
CA THR A 60 1.42 13.35 -4.23
C THR A 60 1.26 11.85 -4.15
N ARG A 61 2.19 11.10 -4.75
CA ARG A 61 2.21 9.62 -4.78
C ARG A 61 3.61 9.07 -5.10
N PRO A 62 3.87 7.78 -4.81
CA PRO A 62 5.02 7.04 -5.35
C PRO A 62 5.09 7.15 -6.88
N VAL A 63 6.30 7.30 -7.42
CA VAL A 63 6.51 7.53 -8.87
C VAL A 63 6.03 6.34 -9.69
N ASP A 64 6.36 5.13 -9.25
CA ASP A 64 6.00 3.86 -9.89
C ASP A 64 4.81 3.16 -9.20
N LEU A 65 3.93 3.93 -8.54
CA LEU A 65 2.78 3.41 -7.80
C LEU A 65 1.97 2.38 -8.59
N GLN A 66 1.71 2.66 -9.87
CA GLN A 66 0.92 1.77 -10.72
C GLN A 66 1.58 0.40 -10.89
N GLU A 67 2.88 0.37 -11.18
CA GLU A 67 3.60 -0.90 -11.36
C GLU A 67 3.63 -1.71 -10.06
N ILE A 68 3.86 -1.03 -8.93
CA ILE A 68 3.84 -1.67 -7.61
C ILE A 68 2.45 -2.28 -7.32
N VAL A 69 1.38 -1.53 -7.59
CA VAL A 69 0.00 -2.00 -7.39
C VAL A 69 -0.32 -3.19 -8.30
N GLU A 70 0.09 -3.17 -9.57
CA GLU A 70 -0.12 -4.28 -10.50
C GLU A 70 0.58 -5.57 -10.05
N VAL A 71 1.76 -5.46 -9.44
CA VAL A 71 2.47 -6.57 -8.80
C VAL A 71 1.70 -7.09 -7.59
N LEU A 72 1.33 -6.21 -6.65
CA LEU A 72 0.64 -6.58 -5.41
C LEU A 72 -0.76 -7.17 -5.63
N MET A 73 -1.50 -6.67 -6.62
CA MET A 73 -2.82 -7.19 -6.98
C MET A 73 -2.74 -8.51 -7.78
N GLY A 74 -1.55 -8.93 -8.19
CA GLY A 74 -1.34 -10.11 -9.03
C GLY A 74 -1.88 -9.95 -10.45
N VAL A 75 -1.94 -8.69 -10.95
CA VAL A 75 -2.21 -8.40 -12.36
C VAL A 75 -1.01 -8.79 -13.21
N ARG A 76 0.19 -8.53 -12.69
CA ARG A 76 1.46 -8.97 -13.29
C ARG A 76 1.97 -10.23 -12.58
N PRO A 77 2.35 -11.30 -13.32
CA PRO A 77 3.04 -12.45 -12.74
C PRO A 77 4.31 -12.01 -12.02
N SER A 78 4.44 -12.38 -10.74
CA SER A 78 5.51 -11.92 -9.87
C SER A 78 5.98 -13.04 -8.95
N SER A 79 7.26 -13.09 -8.65
CA SER A 79 7.81 -13.99 -7.62
C SER A 79 7.48 -13.48 -6.21
N ARG A 80 7.56 -14.36 -5.20
CA ARG A 80 7.44 -13.97 -3.79
C ARG A 80 8.44 -12.86 -3.41
N GLU A 81 9.64 -12.93 -3.94
CA GLU A 81 10.68 -11.93 -3.68
C GLU A 81 10.35 -10.58 -4.33
N GLN A 82 9.76 -10.59 -5.54
CA GLN A 82 9.27 -9.35 -6.16
C GLN A 82 8.11 -8.75 -5.36
N LEU A 83 7.15 -9.57 -4.93
CA LEU A 83 6.06 -9.13 -4.07
C LEU A 83 6.56 -8.47 -2.77
N ARG A 84 7.54 -9.09 -2.11
CA ARG A 84 8.16 -8.54 -0.89
C ARG A 84 8.80 -7.18 -1.16
N ARG A 85 9.65 -7.07 -2.18
CA ARG A 85 10.32 -5.81 -2.53
C ARG A 85 9.34 -4.72 -2.91
N SER A 86 8.30 -5.05 -3.66
CA SER A 86 7.24 -4.10 -4.03
C SER A 86 6.45 -3.60 -2.82
N ALA A 87 6.13 -4.48 -1.87
CA ALA A 87 5.47 -4.10 -0.62
C ALA A 87 6.37 -3.20 0.25
N ASP A 88 7.63 -3.59 0.47
CA ASP A 88 8.59 -2.82 1.26
C ASP A 88 8.81 -1.42 0.64
N LYS A 89 8.96 -1.36 -0.69
CA LYS A 89 9.10 -0.10 -1.43
C LYS A 89 7.87 0.78 -1.28
N LEU A 90 6.67 0.22 -1.49
CA LEU A 90 5.41 0.95 -1.34
C LEU A 90 5.32 1.57 0.06
N TYR A 91 5.59 0.77 1.09
CA TYR A 91 5.49 1.22 2.46
C TYR A 91 6.50 2.35 2.75
N SER A 92 7.78 2.16 2.39
CA SER A 92 8.83 3.15 2.61
C SER A 92 8.50 4.49 1.93
N GLU A 93 8.19 4.48 0.64
CA GLU A 93 7.91 5.71 -0.10
C GLU A 93 6.64 6.42 0.40
N MET A 94 5.61 5.66 0.78
CA MET A 94 4.42 6.26 1.40
C MET A 94 4.74 6.90 2.75
N MET A 95 5.57 6.29 3.58
CA MET A 95 5.99 6.88 4.86
C MET A 95 6.85 8.13 4.67
N GLU A 96 7.72 8.15 3.67
CA GLU A 96 8.49 9.35 3.30
C GLU A 96 7.58 10.50 2.89
N ILE A 97 6.55 10.23 2.07
CA ILE A 97 5.56 11.24 1.66
C ILE A 97 4.75 11.77 2.85
N VAL A 98 4.33 10.88 3.76
CA VAL A 98 3.61 11.26 4.99
C VAL A 98 4.48 12.14 5.87
N ALA A 99 5.73 11.76 6.10
CA ALA A 99 6.70 12.53 6.87
C ALA A 99 6.94 13.92 6.24
N ALA A 100 7.11 13.99 4.92
CA ALA A 100 7.25 15.24 4.18
C ALA A 100 6.01 16.15 4.28
N SER A 101 4.84 15.58 4.59
CA SER A 101 3.60 16.31 4.83
C SER A 101 3.47 16.84 6.27
N GLY A 102 4.52 16.72 7.08
CA GLY A 102 4.56 17.18 8.46
C GLY A 102 3.88 16.25 9.48
N VAL A 103 3.60 15.00 9.09
CA VAL A 103 2.99 14.00 9.96
C VAL A 103 4.08 13.03 10.43
N SER A 104 4.32 12.97 11.74
CA SER A 104 5.17 11.97 12.38
C SER A 104 4.32 10.83 12.95
N LEU A 105 4.79 9.59 12.79
CA LEU A 105 4.28 8.46 13.54
C LEU A 105 5.11 8.34 14.81
N GLU A 106 4.48 8.54 15.96
CA GLU A 106 5.11 8.36 17.26
C GLU A 106 4.70 7.02 17.84
N ALA A 107 5.70 6.24 18.28
CA ALA A 107 5.45 5.15 19.19
C ALA A 107 5.01 5.76 20.52
N ARG A 108 3.74 5.58 20.88
CA ARG A 108 3.37 5.63 22.29
C ARG A 108 3.63 4.25 22.84
N ASP A 109 4.37 4.18 23.95
CA ASP A 109 4.37 3.00 24.80
C ASP A 109 2.94 2.80 25.30
N LEU A 110 2.13 2.10 24.51
CA LEU A 110 0.88 1.54 24.96
C LEU A 110 1.28 0.39 25.85
N ILE A 111 1.23 0.63 27.16
CA ILE A 111 1.32 -0.42 28.16
C ILE A 111 0.16 -1.38 27.83
N VAL A 112 0.49 -2.57 27.33
CA VAL A 112 -0.42 -3.69 27.13
C VAL A 112 -0.25 -4.67 28.28
#